data_AF-E9J6G5-F1
#
_entry.id   AF-E9J6G5-F1
#
_cell.length_a   1.000
_cell.length_b   1.000
_cell.length_c   1.000
_cell.angle_alpha   90.00
_cell.angle_beta   90.00
_cell.angle_gamma   90.00
#
_symmetry.space_group_name_H-M   'P 1'
#
loop_
_entity.id
_entity.type
_entity.pdbx_description
1 polymer ?
#
loop_
_entity_poly.entity_id
_entity_poly.type
_entity_poly.pdbx_seq_one_letter_code
_entity_poly.pdbx_strand_id
1 'polypeptide(L)'
;IISYVIEGIPSQELRTQAKVQCYQSINAMLTAFANVTVPKKILQKEFPQRQRDTTTEKIKPRNKEQHKSKEAEPQRCYNCNKVGHIATECKKAKREQGSCYKCGKFGHRANQCS
;
A
#
# COMPACT_ATOMS: atom_id res chain seq x y z
N ILE A 1 22.71 -1.14 -16.44
CA ILE A 1 23.21 -2.39 -15.81
C ILE A 1 22.93 -2.41 -14.30
N ILE A 2 23.29 -1.36 -13.53
CA ILE A 2 23.04 -1.27 -12.08
C ILE A 2 21.55 -1.48 -11.72
N SER A 3 20.62 -0.94 -12.52
CA SER A 3 19.17 -1.09 -12.30
C SER A 3 18.69 -2.55 -12.30
N TYR A 4 19.24 -3.40 -13.18
CA TYR A 4 18.88 -4.82 -13.24
C TYR A 4 19.40 -5.59 -12.02
N VAL A 5 20.56 -5.19 -11.48
CA VAL A 5 21.13 -5.77 -10.25
C VAL A 5 20.27 -5.40 -9.05
N ILE A 6 19.82 -4.14 -8.97
CA ILE A 6 18.90 -3.67 -7.93
C ILE A 6 17.58 -4.46 -7.97
N GLU A 7 17.07 -4.75 -9.16
CA GLU A 7 15.82 -5.52 -9.34
C GLU A 7 15.94 -7.02 -9.03
N GLY A 8 17.16 -7.55 -8.95
CA GLY A 8 17.43 -8.90 -8.47
C GLY A 8 17.39 -9.05 -6.94
N ILE A 9 17.38 -7.96 -6.16
CA ILE A 9 17.44 -8.02 -4.69
C ILE A 9 16.10 -8.55 -4.13
N PRO A 10 16.07 -9.68 -3.41
CA PRO A 10 14.82 -10.31 -2.96
C PRO A 10 14.05 -9.48 -1.92
N SER A 11 14.75 -8.66 -1.12
CA SER A 11 14.12 -7.71 -0.18
C SER A 11 13.74 -6.40 -0.87
N GLN A 12 12.48 -6.00 -0.70
CA GLN A 12 11.95 -4.74 -1.24
C GLN A 12 12.55 -3.52 -0.56
N GLU A 13 12.88 -3.65 0.73
CA GLU A 13 13.50 -2.64 1.55
C GLU A 13 14.91 -2.33 1.05
N LEU A 14 15.72 -3.37 0.85
CA LEU A 14 17.08 -3.23 0.30
C LEU A 14 17.07 -2.73 -1.15
N ARG A 15 16.08 -3.15 -1.95
CA ARG A 15 15.88 -2.63 -3.30
C ARG A 15 15.56 -1.14 -3.29
N THR A 16 14.67 -0.70 -2.39
CA THR A 16 14.28 0.71 -2.27
C THR A 16 15.47 1.55 -1.79
N GLN A 17 16.21 1.06 -0.81
CA GLN A 17 17.42 1.70 -0.31
C GLN A 17 18.47 1.84 -1.42
N ALA A 18 18.70 0.80 -2.22
CA ALA A 18 19.64 0.84 -3.32
C ALA A 18 19.23 1.84 -4.43
N LYS A 19 17.93 2.02 -4.67
CA LYS A 19 17.41 3.03 -5.62
C LYS A 19 17.60 4.46 -5.10
N VAL A 20 17.39 4.69 -3.80
CA VAL A 20 17.55 6.01 -3.17
C VAL A 20 19.01 6.45 -3.12
N GLN A 21 19.94 5.50 -2.99
CA GLN A 21 21.37 5.77 -2.84
C GLN A 21 22.11 6.08 -4.17
N CYS A 22 21.45 5.97 -5.33
CA CYS A 22 21.96 6.40 -6.64
C CYS A 22 23.42 6.02 -6.93
N TYR A 23 23.80 4.75 -6.71
CA TYR A 23 25.17 4.26 -6.92
C TYR A 23 25.67 4.51 -8.34
N GLN A 24 26.90 5.04 -8.45
CA GLN A 24 27.54 5.34 -9.72
C GLN A 24 28.25 4.13 -10.35
N SER A 25 28.57 3.10 -9.55
CA SER A 25 29.21 1.88 -10.01
C SER A 25 28.69 0.64 -9.28
N ILE A 26 28.77 -0.51 -9.94
CA ILE A 26 28.37 -1.80 -9.36
C ILE A 26 29.26 -2.14 -8.16
N ASN A 27 30.56 -1.86 -8.23
CA ASN A 27 31.50 -2.14 -7.14
C ASN A 27 31.20 -1.30 -5.89
N ALA A 28 30.83 -0.02 -6.06
CA ALA A 28 30.43 0.83 -4.93
C ALA A 28 29.16 0.30 -4.24
N MET A 29 28.20 -0.18 -5.04
CA MET A 29 26.99 -0.83 -4.54
C MET A 29 27.32 -2.14 -3.82
N LEU A 30 28.10 -3.03 -4.44
CA LEU A 30 28.48 -4.32 -3.83
C LEU A 30 29.24 -4.13 -2.52
N THR A 31 30.12 -3.12 -2.44
CA THR A 31 30.85 -2.78 -1.22
C THR A 31 29.90 -2.30 -0.12
N ALA A 32 28.93 -1.46 -0.45
CA ALA A 32 27.96 -0.94 0.51
C ALA A 32 27.01 -2.01 1.06
N PHE A 33 26.67 -3.04 0.27
CA PHE A 33 25.80 -4.14 0.67
C PHE A 33 26.54 -5.41 1.11
N ALA A 34 27.88 -5.42 1.12
CA ALA A 34 28.69 -6.61 1.39
C ALA A 34 28.38 -7.27 2.75
N ASN A 35 28.00 -6.47 3.75
CA ASN A 35 27.72 -6.94 5.12
C ASN A 35 26.21 -7.01 5.44
N VAL A 36 25.34 -6.85 4.43
CA VAL A 36 23.89 -6.87 4.64
C VAL A 36 23.38 -8.31 4.61
N THR A 37 22.92 -8.81 5.75
CA THR A 37 22.36 -10.16 5.88
C THR A 37 20.85 -10.13 5.67
N VAL A 38 20.34 -10.86 4.67
CA VAL A 38 18.90 -10.97 4.41
C VAL A 38 18.31 -12.19 5.13
N PRO A 39 17.22 -12.04 5.92
CA PRO A 39 16.61 -13.17 6.60
C PRO A 39 15.99 -14.19 5.61
N LYS A 40 16.37 -15.47 5.74
CA LYS A 40 16.04 -16.58 4.83
C LYS A 40 14.55 -16.97 4.72
N LYS A 41 13.63 -16.28 5.40
CA LYS A 41 12.20 -16.67 5.51
C LYS A 41 11.40 -16.56 4.20
N ILE A 42 11.98 -16.05 3.11
CA ILE A 42 11.27 -15.76 1.85
C ILE A 42 11.46 -16.85 0.77
N LEU A 43 12.34 -17.85 0.96
CA LEU A 43 12.69 -18.82 -0.09
C LEU A 43 11.82 -20.11 -0.12
N GLN A 44 10.79 -20.26 0.73
CA GLN A 44 10.01 -21.51 0.86
C GLN A 44 8.51 -21.36 0.55
N LYS A 45 8.10 -20.37 -0.23
CA LYS A 45 6.75 -20.40 -0.81
C LYS A 45 6.87 -20.92 -2.23
N GLU A 46 6.74 -22.22 -2.39
CA GLU A 46 6.46 -22.84 -3.68
C GLU A 46 5.22 -22.15 -4.26
N PHE A 47 5.39 -21.49 -5.39
CA PHE A 47 4.30 -20.80 -6.09
C PHE A 47 3.43 -21.87 -6.77
N PRO A 48 2.11 -21.96 -6.48
CA PRO A 48 1.22 -22.77 -7.32
C PRO A 48 1.11 -22.08 -8.69
N GLN A 49 1.41 -22.80 -9.77
CA GLN A 49 1.18 -22.32 -11.14
C GLN A 49 -0.31 -22.02 -11.33
N ARG A 50 -0.66 -20.74 -11.50
CA ARG A 50 -2.00 -20.32 -11.92
C ARG A 50 -2.19 -20.64 -13.39
N GLN A 51 -3.00 -21.67 -13.67
CA GLN A 51 -3.67 -21.79 -14.96
C GLN A 51 -4.86 -20.83 -14.98
N ARG A 52 -5.06 -20.15 -16.11
CA ARG A 52 -6.09 -19.13 -16.29
C ARG A 52 -7.35 -19.82 -16.79
N ASP A 53 -8.22 -20.22 -15.87
CA ASP A 53 -9.56 -20.69 -16.21
C ASP A 53 -10.53 -19.52 -16.21
N THR A 54 -11.06 -19.22 -17.40
CA THR A 54 -12.16 -18.28 -17.61
C THR A 54 -13.48 -18.95 -17.26
N THR A 55 -13.79 -19.06 -15.97
CA THR A 55 -15.13 -19.43 -15.53
C THR A 55 -15.59 -18.53 -14.38
N THR A 56 -16.81 -18.06 -14.56
CA THR A 56 -17.57 -17.12 -13.75
C THR A 56 -17.72 -17.61 -12.30
N GLU A 57 -16.79 -17.26 -11.42
CA GLU A 57 -16.84 -17.67 -10.01
C GLU A 57 -17.09 -16.47 -9.08
N LYS A 58 -18.10 -16.65 -8.23
CA LYS A 58 -18.71 -15.70 -7.31
C LYS A 58 -17.69 -15.07 -6.35
N ILE A 59 -17.69 -13.75 -6.26
CA ILE A 59 -16.92 -12.99 -5.27
C ILE A 59 -17.40 -13.39 -3.87
N LYS A 60 -16.57 -14.15 -3.13
CA LYS A 60 -16.79 -14.46 -1.71
C LYS A 60 -16.79 -13.15 -0.90
N PRO A 61 -17.72 -12.94 0.05
CA PRO A 61 -17.73 -11.74 0.87
C PRO A 61 -16.49 -11.73 1.77
N ARG A 62 -15.66 -10.69 1.64
CA ARG A 62 -14.50 -10.50 2.51
C ARG A 62 -14.98 -10.12 3.90
N ASN A 63 -14.77 -11.04 4.84
CA ASN A 63 -15.07 -10.87 6.25
C ASN A 63 -14.34 -9.62 6.78
N LYS A 64 -15.10 -8.69 7.37
CA LYS A 64 -14.58 -7.45 7.97
C LYS A 64 -14.00 -7.78 9.34
N GLU A 65 -12.80 -8.32 9.37
CA GLU A 65 -12.07 -8.46 10.62
C GLU A 65 -11.51 -7.11 11.04
N GLN A 66 -11.97 -6.69 12.21
CA GLN A 66 -11.65 -5.46 12.90
C GLN A 66 -10.15 -5.45 13.23
N HIS A 67 -9.38 -4.65 12.50
CA HIS A 67 -8.05 -4.26 12.95
C HIS A 67 -8.19 -3.28 14.12
N LYS A 68 -8.32 -3.84 15.33
CA LYS A 68 -8.16 -3.16 16.61
C LYS A 68 -6.67 -3.12 16.93
N SER A 69 -5.97 -2.06 16.53
CA SER A 69 -4.62 -1.79 17.06
C SER A 69 -4.15 -0.37 16.81
N LYS A 70 -3.76 0.27 17.93
CA LYS A 70 -2.80 1.37 18.12
C LYS A 70 -3.37 2.79 18.10
N GLU A 71 -3.26 3.41 19.28
CA GLU A 71 -3.22 4.84 19.63
C GLU A 71 -4.21 5.78 18.94
N ALA A 72 -5.02 6.44 19.76
CA ALA A 72 -6.20 7.23 19.39
C ALA A 72 -5.88 8.47 18.54
N GLU A 73 -5.56 8.27 17.27
CA GLU A 73 -5.87 9.26 16.25
C GLU A 73 -7.40 9.44 16.26
N PRO A 74 -7.90 10.68 16.43
CA PRO A 74 -9.32 10.91 16.53
C PRO A 74 -10.00 10.47 15.22
N GLN A 75 -10.82 9.43 15.32
CA GLN A 75 -11.43 8.80 14.16
C GLN A 75 -12.21 9.85 13.35
N ARG A 76 -11.84 10.01 12.06
CA ARG A 76 -12.50 10.94 11.13
C ARG A 76 -13.71 10.26 10.50
N CYS A 77 -14.81 10.98 10.45
CA CYS A 77 -16.02 10.56 9.77
C CYS A 77 -15.80 10.46 8.26
N TYR A 78 -16.00 9.27 7.68
CA TYR A 78 -15.86 9.07 6.23
C TYR A 78 -16.92 9.79 5.37
N ASN A 79 -17.99 10.31 5.99
CA ASN A 79 -19.01 11.10 5.29
C ASN A 79 -18.64 12.59 5.22
N CYS A 80 -18.22 13.19 6.34
CA CYS A 80 -18.05 14.64 6.45
C CYS A 80 -16.63 15.11 6.81
N ASN A 81 -15.70 14.17 6.97
CA ASN A 81 -14.28 14.39 7.30
C ASN A 81 -14.00 15.11 8.63
N LYS A 82 -15.02 15.25 9.50
CA LYS A 82 -14.88 15.77 10.87
C LYS A 82 -14.47 14.66 11.84
N VAL A 83 -13.74 15.01 12.88
CA VAL A 83 -13.35 14.11 13.98
C VAL A 83 -14.48 13.93 15.00
N GLY A 84 -14.40 12.88 15.83
CA GLY A 84 -15.29 12.67 16.98
C GLY A 84 -16.55 11.86 16.70
N HIS A 85 -16.74 11.38 15.47
CA HIS A 85 -17.80 10.43 15.11
C HIS A 85 -17.42 9.68 13.84
N ILE A 86 -18.15 8.58 13.57
CA ILE A 86 -17.94 7.74 12.40
C ILE A 86 -19.06 7.95 11.37
N ALA A 87 -18.91 7.41 10.15
CA ALA A 87 -19.88 7.65 9.08
C ALA A 87 -21.32 7.18 9.42
N THR A 88 -21.46 6.16 10.26
CA THR A 88 -22.76 5.67 10.73
C THR A 88 -23.45 6.61 11.71
N GLU A 89 -22.70 7.48 12.39
CA GLU A 89 -23.19 8.45 13.37
C GLU A 89 -23.31 9.87 12.77
N CYS A 90 -23.02 10.02 11.48
CA CYS A 90 -23.00 11.31 10.83
C CYS A 90 -24.42 11.83 10.57
N LYS A 91 -24.76 12.98 11.15
CA LYS A 91 -26.06 13.65 10.93
C LYS A 91 -26.17 14.39 9.59
N LYS A 92 -25.09 14.50 8.82
CA LYS A 92 -25.12 15.13 7.48
C LYS A 92 -25.68 14.16 6.45
N ALA A 93 -26.26 14.70 5.38
CA ALA A 93 -26.64 13.93 4.21
C ALA A 93 -25.48 13.05 3.72
N LYS A 94 -25.80 11.87 3.17
CA LYS A 94 -24.80 10.97 2.62
C LYS A 94 -24.11 11.65 1.44
N ARG A 95 -22.78 11.64 1.47
CA ARG A 95 -21.94 12.09 0.37
C ARG A 95 -22.20 11.23 -0.86
N GLU A 96 -22.32 11.87 -2.01
CA GLU A 96 -22.39 11.15 -3.29
C GLU A 96 -21.10 10.36 -3.54
N GLN A 97 -21.25 9.11 -3.98
CA GLN A 97 -20.10 8.24 -4.22
C GLN A 97 -19.21 8.85 -5.32
N GLY A 98 -17.92 8.99 -5.03
CA GLY A 98 -16.94 9.53 -6.00
C GLY A 98 -16.72 11.04 -5.95
N SER A 99 -17.49 11.82 -5.17
CA SER A 99 -17.13 13.22 -4.91
C SER A 99 -15.88 13.37 -4.02
N CYS A 100 -15.39 14.59 -3.82
CA CYS A 100 -14.22 14.88 -2.99
C CYS A 100 -14.58 14.87 -1.50
N TYR A 101 -13.76 14.21 -0.66
CA TYR A 101 -13.96 14.18 0.80
C TYR A 101 -13.75 15.53 1.50
N LYS A 102 -13.12 16.50 0.84
CA LYS A 102 -12.90 17.85 1.39
C LYS A 102 -13.99 18.84 0.96
N CYS A 103 -14.28 18.93 -0.34
CA CYS A 103 -15.19 19.96 -0.88
C CYS A 103 -16.53 19.42 -1.44
N GLY A 104 -16.71 18.10 -1.55
CA GLY A 104 -17.94 17.49 -2.05
C GLY A 104 -18.17 17.58 -3.56
N LYS A 105 -17.25 18.15 -4.35
CA LYS A 105 -17.34 18.20 -5.82
C LYS A 105 -16.73 16.96 -6.48
N PHE A 106 -17.15 16.65 -7.70
CA PHE A 106 -16.58 15.58 -8.52
C PHE A 106 -15.31 16.01 -9.26
N GLY A 107 -14.66 15.06 -9.93
CA GLY A 107 -13.52 15.32 -10.83
C GLY A 107 -12.15 15.37 -10.16
N HIS A 108 -12.07 15.26 -8.83
CA HIS A 108 -10.79 15.23 -8.12
C HIS A 108 -10.87 14.43 -6.81
N ARG A 109 -9.71 13.98 -6.33
CA ARG A 109 -9.56 13.37 -5.00
C ARG A 109 -9.26 14.44 -3.94
N ALA A 110 -9.44 14.11 -2.66
CA ALA A 110 -9.14 15.02 -1.55
C ALA A 110 -7.71 15.60 -1.56
N ASN A 111 -6.75 14.89 -2.16
CA ASN A 111 -5.36 15.32 -2.28
C ASN A 111 -5.14 16.32 -3.43
N GLN A 112 -6.09 16.40 -4.35
CA GLN A 112 -6.13 17.32 -5.50
C GLN A 112 -7.21 18.40 -5.31
N CYS A 113 -7.68 18.57 -4.07
CA CYS A 113 -8.66 19.59 -3.73
C CYS A 113 -7.92 20.91 -3.47
N SER A 114 -8.07 21.85 -4.40
CA SER A 114 -7.65 23.24 -4.24
C SER A 114 -8.72 24.07 -3.53
#